data_AF-A0A2A2TB08-F1
#
_entry.id   AF-A0A2A2TB08-F1
#
_cell.length_a   1.000
_cell.length_b   1.000
_cell.length_c   1.000
_cell.angle_alpha   90.00
_cell.angle_beta   90.00
_cell.angle_gamma   90.00
#
_symmetry.space_group_name_H-M   'P 1'
#
loop_
_entity.id
_entity.type
_entity.pdbx_description
1 polymer ?
#
loop_
_entity_poly.entity_id
_entity_poly.type
_entity_poly.pdbx_seq_one_letter_code
_entity_poly.pdbx_strand_id
1 'polypeptide(L)'
;LLVLIDAPKLDRYEWFDLRKVAKLKFDNITGDINIEDTDGDVEICNNIIWGFTTSISEVGAEIGLTQIPKIYLTENMPVSLEILEENLHIDAEITHVRFNQEYPTIQIKFKSIALKQHRCLVKMLFCRPGQWKRNKTPGEFQSILLLFKILFKPRIFFDKKIGINSSLILP
;
A
#
# COMPACT_ATOMS: atom_id res chain seq x y z
N LEU A 1 26.90 -2.70 17.83
CA LEU A 1 27.87 -2.97 16.74
C LEU A 1 27.23 -3.24 15.36
N LEU A 2 26.08 -3.92 15.27
CA LEU A 2 25.33 -4.09 13.99
C LEU A 2 24.76 -2.78 13.38
N VAL A 3 24.84 -1.67 14.12
CA VAL A 3 24.52 -0.30 13.65
C VAL A 3 25.54 0.20 12.60
N LEU A 4 26.69 -0.46 12.46
CA LEU A 4 27.75 -0.06 11.53
C LEU A 4 27.57 -0.61 10.09
N ILE A 5 26.65 -1.54 9.88
CA ILE A 5 26.28 -2.00 8.53
C ILE A 5 25.02 -1.24 8.15
N ASP A 6 25.22 -0.02 7.65
CA ASP A 6 24.16 0.80 7.09
C ASP A 6 23.82 0.25 5.69
N ALA A 7 22.98 -0.79 5.64
CA ALA A 7 22.46 -1.29 4.39
C ALA A 7 21.30 -0.37 3.95
N PRO A 8 21.28 0.10 2.70
CA PRO A 8 20.20 0.95 2.23
C PRO A 8 18.87 0.21 2.37
N LYS A 9 17.86 0.88 2.93
CA LYS A 9 16.48 0.38 2.85
C LYS A 9 16.10 0.24 1.38
N LEU A 10 15.44 -0.86 1.03
CA LEU A 10 15.01 -1.15 -0.34
C LEU A 10 13.96 -0.14 -0.84
N ASP A 11 13.12 0.35 0.07
CA ASP A 11 12.14 1.39 -0.22
C ASP A 11 12.58 2.72 0.38
N ARG A 12 12.30 3.80 -0.36
CA ARG A 12 12.55 5.18 0.06
C ARG A 12 11.54 5.61 1.13
N TYR A 13 10.32 5.10 1.07
CA TYR A 13 9.23 5.50 1.95
C TYR A 13 9.02 4.48 3.07
N GLU A 14 8.72 4.99 4.26
CA GLU A 14 8.35 4.14 5.39
C GLU A 14 6.88 3.71 5.24
N TRP A 15 6.66 2.40 5.34
CA TRP A 15 5.32 1.80 5.31
C TRP A 15 4.89 1.43 6.73
N PHE A 16 3.72 1.94 7.12
CA PHE A 16 3.14 1.71 8.44
C PHE A 16 1.99 0.71 8.35
N ASP A 17 2.00 -0.28 9.23
CA ASP A 17 0.86 -1.18 9.46
C ASP A 17 -0.23 -0.41 10.22
N LEU A 18 -1.08 0.27 9.47
CA LEU A 18 -2.24 1.00 9.98
C LEU A 18 -3.49 0.40 9.37
N ARG A 19 -4.39 -0.07 10.25
CA ARG A 19 -5.71 -0.58 9.87
C ARG A 19 -6.76 0.51 10.01
N LYS A 20 -7.15 1.08 8.87
CA LYS A 20 -8.18 2.12 8.75
C LYS A 20 -9.18 1.77 7.67
N VAL A 21 -10.45 2.09 7.90
CA VAL A 21 -11.53 1.85 6.96
C VAL A 21 -11.35 2.74 5.74
N ALA A 22 -11.23 2.10 4.59
CA ALA A 22 -11.04 2.73 3.30
C ALA A 22 -12.29 2.53 2.44
N LYS A 23 -12.76 3.60 1.84
CA LYS A 23 -13.79 3.60 0.82
C LYS A 23 -13.15 3.94 -0.51
N LEU A 24 -13.34 3.07 -1.50
CA LEU A 24 -12.84 3.25 -2.85
C LEU A 24 -14.01 3.59 -3.76
N LYS A 25 -13.85 4.66 -4.53
CA LYS A 25 -14.78 5.06 -5.58
C LYS A 25 -14.05 4.92 -6.91
N PHE A 26 -14.58 4.08 -7.77
CA PHE A 26 -14.11 3.96 -9.14
C PHE A 26 -14.93 4.90 -9.99
N ASP A 27 -14.26 5.82 -10.68
CA ASP A 27 -14.91 6.57 -11.74
C ASP A 27 -15.19 5.55 -12.84
N ASN A 28 -16.47 5.31 -13.11
CA ASN A 28 -16.92 4.30 -14.04
C ASN A 28 -16.17 4.48 -15.36
N ILE A 29 -15.29 3.53 -15.70
CA ILE A 29 -15.09 3.21 -17.10
C ILE A 29 -16.46 2.69 -17.51
N THR A 30 -17.20 3.52 -18.21
CA THR A 30 -18.26 3.10 -19.12
C THR A 30 -17.64 2.03 -20.00
N GLY A 31 -17.67 0.77 -19.55
CA GLY A 31 -17.60 -0.32 -20.49
C GLY A 31 -18.81 -0.10 -21.38
N ASP A 32 -18.55 0.07 -22.67
CA ASP A 32 -19.55 0.13 -23.72
C ASP A 32 -20.46 -1.09 -23.64
N ILE A 33 -21.43 -1.07 -22.74
CA ILE A 33 -22.61 -1.90 -22.86
C ILE A 33 -23.60 -0.98 -23.56
N ASN A 34 -23.56 -1.04 -24.90
CA ASN A 34 -24.69 -0.62 -25.72
C ASN A 34 -25.87 -1.53 -25.35
N ILE A 35 -26.59 -1.17 -24.28
CA ILE A 35 -27.98 -1.57 -24.14
C ILE A 35 -28.74 -0.49 -24.90
N GLU A 36 -28.81 -0.66 -26.22
CA GLU A 36 -29.94 -0.14 -26.94
C GLU A 36 -31.18 -0.87 -26.39
N ASP A 37 -32.21 -0.09 -26.10
CA ASP A 37 -33.54 -0.49 -25.63
C ASP A 37 -33.68 -0.66 -24.11
N THR A 38 -34.18 0.39 -23.43
CA THR A 38 -35.51 0.43 -22.77
C THR A 38 -35.60 1.66 -21.86
N ASP A 39 -36.72 2.39 -21.94
CA ASP A 39 -37.12 3.48 -21.05
C ASP A 39 -37.00 3.11 -19.55
N GLY A 40 -36.40 4.00 -18.75
CA GLY A 40 -36.52 3.99 -17.28
C GLY A 40 -35.19 4.00 -16.54
N ASP A 41 -34.89 5.15 -15.90
CA ASP A 41 -33.90 5.35 -14.83
C ASP A 41 -32.48 4.82 -15.07
N VAL A 42 -31.61 5.70 -15.59
CA VAL A 42 -30.16 5.48 -15.64
C VAL A 42 -29.60 5.43 -14.21
N GLU A 43 -29.54 4.24 -13.64
CA GLU A 43 -28.87 3.99 -12.38
C GLU A 43 -27.36 4.14 -12.60
N ILE A 44 -26.82 5.32 -12.28
CA ILE A 44 -25.37 5.54 -12.19
C ILE A 44 -24.89 4.64 -11.05
N CYS A 45 -24.49 3.42 -11.38
CA CYS A 45 -23.88 2.49 -10.44
C CYS A 45 -22.55 3.09 -9.98
N ASN A 46 -22.61 3.90 -8.92
CA ASN A 46 -21.43 4.34 -8.20
C ASN A 46 -20.77 3.09 -7.62
N ASN A 47 -19.72 2.66 -8.29
CA ASN A 47 -18.94 1.50 -7.93
C ASN A 47 -18.12 1.79 -6.67
N ILE A 48 -18.79 1.76 -5.53
CA ILE A 48 -18.23 1.98 -4.21
C ILE A 48 -17.83 0.62 -3.65
N ILE A 49 -16.55 0.45 -3.35
CA ILE A 49 -16.02 -0.75 -2.72
C ILE A 49 -15.44 -0.38 -1.36
N TRP A 50 -15.71 -1.21 -0.37
CA TRP A 50 -15.23 -1.04 0.99
C TRP A 50 -14.02 -1.93 1.26
N GLY A 51 -13.13 -1.43 2.10
CA GLY A 51 -11.92 -2.12 2.47
C GLY A 51 -11.30 -1.58 3.75
N PHE A 52 -10.15 -2.12 4.09
CA PHE A 52 -9.29 -1.62 5.15
C PHE A 52 -7.87 -1.50 4.62
N THR A 53 -7.16 -0.46 5.06
CA THR A 53 -5.72 -0.34 4.82
C THR A 53 -5.00 -1.45 5.59
N THR A 54 -4.12 -2.19 4.92
CA THR A 54 -3.19 -3.14 5.57
C THR A 54 -1.87 -2.44 5.86
N SER A 55 -1.42 -1.61 4.92
CA SER A 55 -0.23 -0.79 5.06
C SER A 55 -0.41 0.53 4.34
N ILE A 56 0.20 1.60 4.85
CA ILE A 56 0.13 2.92 4.26
C ILE A 56 1.46 3.66 4.40
N SER A 57 1.82 4.39 3.35
CA SER A 57 2.99 5.26 3.28
C SER A 57 2.56 6.66 2.85
N GLU A 58 3.54 7.57 2.74
CA GLU A 58 3.29 8.92 2.21
C GLU A 58 2.87 8.91 0.74
N VAL A 59 3.24 7.88 -0.02
CA VAL A 59 3.07 7.81 -1.48
C VAL A 59 1.97 6.84 -1.91
N GLY A 60 1.57 5.92 -1.05
CA GLY A 60 0.54 4.95 -1.41
C GLY A 60 0.01 4.17 -0.24
N ALA A 61 -0.94 3.29 -0.52
CA ALA A 61 -1.54 2.40 0.45
C ALA A 61 -1.78 1.02 -0.14
N GLU A 62 -1.73 0.02 0.71
CA GLU A 62 -2.23 -1.32 0.43
C GLU A 62 -3.57 -1.48 1.15
N ILE A 63 -4.57 -1.99 0.44
CA ILE A 63 -5.95 -2.06 0.90
C ILE A 63 -6.45 -3.50 0.69
N GLY A 64 -6.85 -4.14 1.78
CA GLY A 64 -7.64 -5.37 1.74
C GLY A 64 -9.11 -5.03 1.53
N LEU A 65 -9.69 -5.55 0.45
CA LEU A 65 -11.10 -5.35 0.14
C LEU A 65 -11.96 -6.31 0.96
N THR A 66 -13.07 -5.83 1.50
CA THR A 66 -14.01 -6.69 2.26
C THR A 66 -14.95 -7.46 1.34
N GLN A 67 -15.08 -7.01 0.10
CA GLN A 67 -15.97 -7.58 -0.90
C GLN A 67 -15.17 -7.98 -2.13
N ILE A 68 -15.58 -9.08 -2.78
CA ILE A 68 -15.06 -9.41 -4.10
C ILE A 68 -15.63 -8.37 -5.08
N PRO A 69 -14.77 -7.56 -5.71
CA PRO A 69 -15.23 -6.52 -6.62
C PRO A 69 -15.93 -7.19 -7.82
N LYS A 70 -17.11 -6.68 -8.18
CA LYS A 70 -17.81 -7.08 -9.42
C LYS A 70 -17.19 -6.43 -10.67
N ILE A 71 -16.12 -5.66 -10.50
CA ILE A 71 -15.42 -4.89 -11.52
C ILE A 71 -14.06 -5.52 -11.73
N TYR A 72 -13.61 -5.59 -12.98
CA TYR A 72 -12.26 -5.99 -13.31
C TYR A 72 -11.27 -4.90 -12.88
N LEU A 73 -10.62 -5.11 -11.73
CA LEU A 73 -9.56 -4.24 -11.26
C LEU A 73 -8.33 -4.40 -12.15
N THR A 74 -7.96 -3.33 -12.84
CA THR A 74 -6.80 -3.29 -13.74
C THR A 74 -5.74 -2.35 -13.17
N GLU A 75 -4.47 -2.65 -13.43
CA GLU A 75 -3.37 -1.74 -13.12
C GLU A 75 -3.54 -0.41 -13.87
N ASN A 76 -3.09 0.69 -13.27
CA ASN A 76 -3.23 2.08 -13.70
C ASN A 76 -4.66 2.63 -13.76
N MET A 77 -5.65 1.93 -13.18
CA MET A 77 -7.00 2.46 -13.08
C MET A 77 -7.07 3.59 -12.02
N PRO A 78 -7.65 4.76 -12.36
CA PRO A 78 -7.84 5.84 -11.39
C PRO A 78 -8.91 5.45 -10.37
N VAL A 79 -8.64 5.79 -9.10
CA VAL A 79 -9.54 5.51 -7.99
C VAL A 79 -9.48 6.65 -6.98
N SER A 80 -10.65 7.09 -6.52
CA SER A 80 -10.75 8.02 -5.40
C SER A 80 -10.76 7.22 -4.10
N LEU A 81 -9.71 7.36 -3.29
CA LEU A 81 -9.63 6.81 -1.94
C LEU A 81 -10.20 7.81 -0.92
N GLU A 82 -11.02 7.30 0.00
CA GLU A 82 -11.52 8.02 1.17
C GLU A 82 -11.22 7.21 2.43
N ILE A 83 -10.36 7.73 3.31
CA ILE A 83 -10.10 7.15 4.64
C ILE A 83 -11.04 7.84 5.63
N LEU A 84 -11.97 7.07 6.17
CA LEU A 84 -13.15 7.62 6.86
C LEU A 84 -12.82 8.20 8.22
N GLU A 85 -11.90 7.60 8.97
CA GLU A 85 -11.58 8.04 10.33
C GLU A 85 -11.02 9.46 10.38
N GLU A 86 -10.37 9.91 9.31
CA GLU A 86 -9.73 11.23 9.23
C GLU A 86 -10.39 12.14 8.17
N ASN A 87 -11.47 11.67 7.51
CA ASN A 87 -12.11 12.33 6.35
C ASN A 87 -11.08 12.74 5.27
N LEU A 88 -10.13 11.84 4.98
CA LEU A 88 -9.03 12.08 4.06
C LEU A 88 -9.38 11.53 2.68
N HIS A 89 -9.64 12.44 1.73
CA HIS A 89 -9.90 12.12 0.33
C HIS A 89 -8.62 12.28 -0.49
N ILE A 90 -8.23 11.27 -1.26
CA ILE A 90 -7.02 11.27 -2.08
C ILE A 90 -7.31 10.60 -3.42
N ASP A 91 -6.92 11.25 -4.51
CA ASP A 91 -6.92 10.66 -5.84
C ASP A 91 -5.70 9.75 -6.01
N ALA A 92 -5.94 8.51 -6.45
CA ALA A 92 -4.94 7.48 -6.55
C ALA A 92 -5.07 6.68 -7.85
N GLU A 93 -4.03 5.92 -8.16
CA GLU A 93 -3.97 4.95 -9.26
C GLU A 93 -3.67 3.57 -8.69
N ILE A 94 -4.34 2.53 -9.20
CA ILE A 94 -4.02 1.15 -8.82
C ILE A 94 -2.67 0.79 -9.44
N THR A 95 -1.71 0.35 -8.63
CA THR A 95 -0.42 -0.14 -9.15
C THR A 95 -0.43 -1.65 -9.31
N HIS A 96 -0.95 -2.37 -8.31
CA HIS A 96 -0.98 -3.83 -8.33
C HIS A 96 -2.25 -4.38 -7.70
N VAL A 97 -2.72 -5.50 -8.24
CA VAL A 97 -3.86 -6.26 -7.71
C VAL A 97 -3.39 -7.66 -7.37
N ARG A 98 -3.56 -8.07 -6.12
CA ARG A 98 -3.23 -9.41 -5.64
C ARG A 98 -4.48 -10.07 -5.11
N PHE A 99 -4.85 -11.18 -5.71
CA PHE A 99 -5.90 -12.05 -5.19
C PHE A 99 -5.25 -13.08 -4.27
N ASN A 100 -5.35 -12.86 -2.95
CA ASN A 100 -5.03 -13.90 -1.98
C ASN A 100 -6.27 -14.76 -1.71
N GLN A 101 -6.10 -15.95 -1.15
CA GLN A 101 -7.15 -16.96 -0.97
C GLN A 101 -8.33 -16.50 -0.09
N GLU A 102 -8.16 -15.48 0.77
CA GLU A 102 -9.21 -15.01 1.69
C GLU A 102 -9.89 -13.69 1.25
N TYR A 103 -9.12 -12.72 0.74
CA TYR A 103 -9.65 -11.43 0.25
C TYR A 103 -8.72 -10.81 -0.79
N PRO A 104 -9.25 -10.05 -1.77
CA PRO A 104 -8.43 -9.31 -2.71
C PRO A 104 -7.72 -8.15 -2.00
N THR A 105 -6.43 -8.00 -2.29
CA THR A 105 -5.59 -6.91 -1.81
C THR A 105 -5.14 -6.07 -3.00
N ILE A 106 -5.32 -4.76 -2.92
CA ILE A 106 -4.87 -3.82 -3.94
C ILE A 106 -3.79 -2.92 -3.38
N GLN A 107 -2.82 -2.58 -4.20
CA GLN A 107 -1.85 -1.54 -3.91
C GLN A 107 -2.15 -0.35 -4.79
N ILE A 108 -2.29 0.81 -4.15
CA ILE A 108 -2.58 2.07 -4.82
C ILE A 108 -1.47 3.08 -4.55
N LYS A 109 -1.27 3.98 -5.50
CA LYS A 109 -0.32 5.07 -5.43
C LYS A 109 -1.06 6.39 -5.54
N PHE A 110 -0.74 7.34 -4.68
CA PHE A 110 -1.36 8.65 -4.65
C PHE A 110 -0.85 9.51 -5.81
N LYS A 111 -1.76 10.13 -6.55
CA LYS A 111 -1.44 10.91 -7.75
C LYS A 111 -1.11 12.36 -7.42
N SER A 112 -2.02 13.02 -6.72
CA SER A 112 -1.88 14.42 -6.31
C SER A 112 -2.54 14.58 -4.94
N ILE A 113 -1.81 15.18 -4.00
CA ILE A 113 -2.28 15.39 -2.63
C ILE A 113 -2.22 16.89 -2.35
N ALA A 114 -3.37 17.48 -2.01
CA ALA A 114 -3.41 18.88 -1.60
C ALA A 114 -2.67 19.07 -0.26
N LEU A 115 -2.08 20.25 -0.02
CA LEU A 115 -1.31 20.53 1.21
C LEU A 115 -2.07 20.21 2.51
N LYS A 116 -3.39 20.43 2.53
CA LYS A 116 -4.24 20.09 3.69
C LYS A 116 -4.34 18.57 3.90
N GLN A 117 -4.55 17.81 2.82
CA GLN A 117 -4.61 16.36 2.83
C GLN A 117 -3.25 15.77 3.22
N HIS A 118 -2.16 16.32 2.68
CA HIS A 118 -0.80 15.88 2.99
C HIS A 118 -0.46 16.07 4.48
N ARG A 119 -0.78 17.23 5.06
CA ARG A 119 -0.60 17.45 6.52
C ARG A 119 -1.42 16.49 7.36
N CYS A 120 -2.64 16.16 6.94
CA CYS A 120 -3.48 15.16 7.60
C CYS A 120 -2.84 13.76 7.52
N LEU A 121 -2.38 13.37 6.33
CA LEU A 121 -1.66 12.12 6.08
C LEU A 121 -0.41 12.03 6.97
N VAL A 122 0.47 13.03 6.96
CA VAL A 122 1.68 13.08 7.79
C VAL A 122 1.35 12.98 9.27
N LYS A 123 0.32 13.69 9.75
CA LYS A 123 -0.12 13.59 11.15
C LYS A 123 -0.59 12.18 11.49
N MET A 124 -1.32 11.53 10.59
CA MET A 124 -1.78 10.15 10.75
C MET A 124 -0.62 9.13 10.74
N LEU A 125 0.41 9.38 9.93
CA LEU A 125 1.56 8.48 9.73
C LEU A 125 2.67 8.62 10.78
N PHE A 126 2.86 9.79 11.38
CA PHE A 126 4.05 10.03 12.20
C PHE A 126 3.74 10.53 13.62
N CYS A 127 2.55 11.07 13.85
CA CYS A 127 2.25 11.76 15.11
C CYS A 127 1.41 10.93 16.10
N ARG A 128 1.11 9.65 15.84
CA ARG A 128 0.36 8.82 16.81
C ARG A 128 1.29 8.19 17.86
N PRO A 129 0.88 8.18 19.14
CA PRO A 129 1.64 7.50 20.19
C PRO A 129 1.69 6.00 19.90
N GLY A 130 2.86 5.39 20.09
CA GLY A 130 3.07 3.95 19.85
C GLY A 130 3.35 3.55 18.40
N GLN A 131 3.37 4.52 17.46
CA GLN A 131 3.70 4.25 16.06
C GLN A 131 5.19 3.93 15.86
N TRP A 132 6.04 4.60 16.63
CA TRP A 132 7.48 4.37 16.62
C TRP A 132 7.83 3.14 17.46
N LYS A 133 7.97 1.98 16.80
CA LYS A 133 8.41 0.75 17.44
C LYS A 133 9.90 0.85 17.76
N ARG A 134 10.27 0.53 19.00
CA ARG A 134 11.69 0.45 19.39
C ARG A 134 12.35 -0.67 18.60
N ASN A 135 13.44 -0.35 17.91
CA ASN A 135 14.24 -1.37 17.25
C ASN A 135 14.73 -2.38 18.29
N LYS A 136 14.38 -3.65 18.09
CA LYS A 136 14.91 -4.76 18.89
C LYS A 136 16.32 -5.04 18.40
N THR A 137 17.31 -4.44 19.06
CA THR A 137 18.71 -4.76 18.80
C THR A 137 19.08 -6.09 19.48
N PRO A 138 19.78 -7.00 18.79
CA PRO A 138 20.28 -8.22 19.42
C PRO A 138 21.23 -7.87 20.57
N GLY A 139 21.31 -8.75 21.56
CA GLY A 139 22.28 -8.62 22.65
C GLY A 139 23.73 -8.65 22.15
N GLU A 140 24.68 -8.29 23.00
CA GLU A 140 26.09 -8.12 22.60
C GLU A 140 26.72 -9.42 22.06
N PHE A 141 26.63 -10.52 22.80
CA PHE A 141 27.13 -11.84 22.35
C PHE A 141 26.44 -12.33 21.08
N GLN A 142 25.13 -12.11 20.97
CA GLN A 142 24.36 -12.47 19.79
C GLN A 142 24.80 -11.63 18.57
N SER A 143 25.14 -10.36 18.78
CA SER A 143 25.69 -9.49 17.75
C SER A 143 27.07 -9.95 17.28
N ILE A 144 27.95 -10.39 18.20
CA ILE A 144 29.28 -10.93 17.88
C ILE A 144 29.14 -12.21 17.05
N LEU A 145 28.28 -13.14 17.48
CA LEU A 145 28.02 -14.37 16.73
C LEU A 145 27.44 -14.08 15.34
N LEU A 146 26.58 -13.06 15.22
CA LEU A 146 26.06 -12.62 13.92
C LEU A 146 27.18 -12.08 13.02
N LEU A 147 28.12 -11.31 13.58
CA LEU A 147 29.26 -10.75 12.86
C LEU A 147 30.17 -11.87 12.32
N PHE A 148 30.48 -12.86 13.15
CA PHE A 148 31.21 -14.05 12.72
C PHE A 148 30.46 -14.80 11.62
N LYS A 149 29.14 -14.99 11.76
CA LYS A 149 28.33 -15.65 10.73
C LYS A 149 28.35 -14.90 9.39
N ILE A 150 28.34 -13.57 9.41
CA ILE A 150 28.41 -12.74 8.19
C ILE A 150 29.80 -12.83 7.55
N LEU A 151 30.87 -12.88 8.34
CA LEU A 151 32.24 -13.04 7.83
C LEU A 151 32.42 -14.36 7.07
N PHE A 152 31.84 -15.45 7.58
CA PHE A 152 31.95 -16.78 6.97
C PHE A 152 30.87 -17.10 5.92
N LYS A 153 29.77 -16.32 5.87
CA LYS A 153 28.70 -16.42 4.85
C LYS A 153 28.24 -15.03 4.40
N PRO A 154 29.03 -14.34 3.56
CA PRO A 154 28.63 -13.04 3.04
C PRO A 154 27.34 -13.19 2.23
N ARG A 155 26.28 -12.49 2.68
CA ARG A 155 24.94 -12.51 2.07
C ARG A 155 24.93 -12.18 0.56
N ILE A 156 25.94 -11.45 0.09
CA ILE A 156 26.14 -11.09 -1.32
C ILE A 156 26.24 -12.34 -2.23
N PHE A 157 26.77 -13.45 -1.71
CA PHE A 157 26.92 -14.70 -2.48
C PHE A 157 25.79 -15.71 -2.25
N PHE A 158 25.08 -15.64 -1.13
CA PHE A 158 24.21 -16.73 -0.67
C PHE A 158 22.71 -16.40 -0.57
N ASP A 159 22.32 -15.12 -0.53
CA ASP A 159 20.91 -14.74 -0.36
C ASP A 159 20.42 -13.95 -1.59
N LYS A 160 20.30 -14.65 -2.73
CA LYS A 160 19.51 -14.15 -3.87
C LYS A 160 18.03 -14.35 -3.53
N LYS A 161 17.50 -13.50 -2.64
CA LYS A 161 16.05 -13.45 -2.39
C LYS A 161 15.35 -12.84 -3.60
N ILE A 162 15.10 -13.69 -4.59
CA ILE A 162 14.05 -13.53 -5.58
C ILE A 162 12.72 -13.66 -4.81
N GLY A 163 11.91 -12.61 -4.79
CA GLY A 163 10.57 -12.67 -4.19
C GLY A 163 10.13 -11.48 -3.34
N ILE A 164 10.63 -10.27 -3.59
CA ILE A 164 9.83 -9.05 -3.45
C ILE A 164 10.17 -8.23 -4.69
N ASN A 165 9.38 -8.37 -5.75
CA ASN A 165 9.51 -7.53 -6.93
C ASN A 165 9.08 -6.11 -6.55
N SER A 166 10.03 -5.31 -6.06
CA SER A 166 10.04 -3.85 -6.18
C SER A 166 10.74 -3.43 -7.49
N SER A 167 10.51 -4.18 -8.56
CA SER A 167 10.76 -3.77 -9.94
C SER A 167 9.37 -3.66 -10.56
N LEU A 168 8.87 -2.47 -10.88
CA LEU A 168 9.37 -1.63 -11.95
C LEU A 168 9.06 -0.16 -11.66
N ILE A 169 10.05 0.62 -11.21
CA ILE A 169 10.08 2.08 -11.41
C ILE A 169 11.53 2.47 -11.68
N LEU A 170 11.90 2.49 -12.95
CA LEU A 170 12.83 3.45 -13.53
C LEU A 170 12.19 3.96 -14.84
N PRO A 171 12.42 5.23 -15.20
CA PRO A 171 11.68 5.95 -16.24
C PRO A 171 11.79 5.31 -17.63
#